data_AF-A0A6G0YQD6-F1
#
_entry.id   AF-A0A6G0YQD6-F1
#
_cell.length_a   1.000
_cell.length_b   1.000
_cell.length_c   1.000
_cell.angle_alpha   90.00
_cell.angle_beta   90.00
_cell.angle_gamma   90.00
#
_symmetry.space_group_name_H-M   'P 1'
#
loop_
_entity.id
_entity.type
_entity.pdbx_description
1 polymer ?
#
loop_
_entity_poly.entity_id
_entity_poly.type
_entity_poly.pdbx_seq_one_letter_code
_entity_poly.pdbx_strand_id
1 'polypeptide(L)'
;CVVPCVAKAIGTMNVNDGKWNEKRYLELTEMIEVPEWRQEAEVIGKYCRDQVNTHCSAGFPLFQCALKHSKMLQNIAKNYMIQKQADIEAMNNTNLEYENDDN
;
A
#
# COMPACT_ATOMS: atom_id res chain seq x y z
N CYS A 1 3.34 -8.46 -6.34
CA CYS A 1 3.99 -9.42 -5.41
C CYS A 1 4.48 -8.80 -4.10
N VAL A 2 4.85 -7.51 -4.03
CA VAL A 2 5.43 -6.88 -2.83
C VAL A 2 4.58 -7.11 -1.57
N VAL A 3 3.28 -6.80 -1.62
CA VAL A 3 2.37 -6.98 -0.47
C VAL A 3 2.35 -8.43 0.05
N PRO A 4 2.12 -9.47 -0.79
CA PRO A 4 2.23 -10.87 -0.38
C PRO A 4 3.60 -11.28 0.16
N CYS A 5 4.68 -10.70 -0.36
CA CYS A 5 6.03 -10.99 0.13
C CYS A 5 6.20 -10.51 1.58
N VAL A 6 5.82 -9.26 1.86
CA VAL A 6 5.83 -8.72 3.22
C VAL A 6 4.89 -9.51 4.12
N ALA A 7 3.67 -9.82 3.65
CA ALA A 7 2.69 -10.60 4.41
C ALA A 7 3.22 -11.99 4.81
N LYS A 8 3.96 -12.66 3.93
CA LYS A 8 4.63 -13.93 4.25
C LYS A 8 5.73 -13.74 5.29
N ALA A 9 6.53 -12.68 5.17
CA ALA A 9 7.62 -12.40 6.11
C ALA A 9 7.11 -12.12 7.53
N ILE A 10 5.98 -11.42 7.68
CA ILE A 10 5.38 -11.11 8.99
C ILE A 10 4.38 -12.17 9.49
N GLY A 11 4.15 -13.22 8.68
CA GLY A 11 3.30 -14.37 9.03
C GLY A 11 1.80 -14.16 8.84
N THR A 12 1.35 -13.03 8.27
CA THR A 12 -0.07 -12.80 7.92
C THR A 12 -0.49 -13.52 6.66
N MET A 13 0.45 -14.12 5.93
CA MET A 13 0.18 -15.04 4.82
C MET A 13 1.06 -16.29 4.97
N ASN A 14 0.48 -17.46 4.73
CA ASN A 14 1.22 -18.71 4.76
C ASN A 14 2.18 -18.80 3.55
N VAL A 15 3.41 -19.24 3.81
CA VAL A 15 4.48 -19.28 2.81
C VAL A 15 4.16 -20.27 1.68
N ASN A 16 3.58 -21.41 2.04
CA ASN A 16 3.40 -22.58 1.19
C ASN A 16 2.15 -22.48 0.30
N ASP A 17 1.00 -22.14 0.88
CA ASP A 17 -0.27 -22.09 0.13
C ASP A 17 -0.69 -20.65 -0.24
N GLY A 18 -0.02 -19.63 0.30
CA GLY A 18 -0.29 -18.24 0.00
C GLY A 18 -1.62 -17.73 0.54
N LYS A 19 -2.27 -18.46 1.45
CA LYS A 19 -3.53 -18.03 2.08
C LYS A 19 -3.27 -17.10 3.25
N TRP A 20 -4.21 -16.20 3.51
CA TRP A 20 -4.15 -15.29 4.64
C TRP A 20 -4.28 -16.03 5.97
N ASN A 21 -3.49 -15.62 6.95
CA ASN A 21 -3.54 -16.07 8.32
C ASN A 21 -4.26 -15.01 9.16
N GLU A 22 -5.58 -15.13 9.24
CA GLU A 22 -6.44 -14.17 9.95
C GLU A 22 -6.11 -14.07 11.44
N LYS A 23 -5.79 -15.20 12.08
CA LYS A 23 -5.37 -15.21 13.49
C LYS A 23 -4.15 -14.33 13.69
N ARG A 24 -3.11 -14.51 12.87
CA ARG A 24 -1.89 -13.69 12.96
C ARG A 24 -2.14 -12.23 12.63
N TYR A 25 -3.05 -11.95 11.70
CA TYR A 25 -3.44 -10.58 11.38
C TYR A 25 -4.08 -9.86 12.57
N LEU A 26 -4.99 -10.52 13.28
CA LEU A 26 -5.65 -9.96 14.47
C LEU A 26 -4.63 -9.74 15.60
N GLU A 27 -3.76 -10.72 15.87
CA GLU A 27 -2.67 -10.58 16.85
C GLU A 27 -1.82 -9.34 16.57
N LEU A 28 -1.40 -9.15 15.31
CA LEU A 28 -0.60 -7.99 14.91
C LEU A 28 -1.39 -6.68 15.02
N THR A 29 -2.69 -6.70 14.72
CA THR A 29 -3.54 -5.51 14.84
C THR A 29 -3.65 -5.05 16.29
N GLU A 30 -3.81 -5.98 17.23
CA GLU A 30 -3.85 -5.67 18.67
C GLU A 30 -2.53 -5.09 19.21
N MET A 31 -1.40 -5.46 18.61
CA MET A 31 -0.07 -4.96 18.96
C MET A 31 0.23 -3.55 18.41
N ILE A 32 -0.61 -2.99 17.53
CA ILE A 32 -0.39 -1.64 16.98
C ILE A 32 -0.69 -0.61 18.08
N GLU A 33 0.35 0.11 18.53
CA GLU A 33 0.24 1.13 19.58
C GLU A 33 -0.46 2.41 19.11
N VAL A 34 -0.25 2.79 17.85
CA VAL A 34 -0.82 4.00 17.25
C VAL A 34 -2.30 3.77 16.92
N PRO A 35 -3.25 4.44 17.61
CA PRO A 35 -4.68 4.16 17.46
C PRO A 35 -5.19 4.30 16.01
N GLU A 36 -4.70 5.30 15.30
CA GLU A 36 -5.08 5.55 13.90
C GLU A 36 -4.65 4.40 12.99
N TRP A 37 -3.45 3.85 13.20
CA TRP A 37 -2.96 2.72 12.41
C TRP A 37 -3.71 1.43 12.74
N ARG A 38 -4.09 1.25 14.02
CA ARG A 38 -4.92 0.14 14.45
C ARG A 38 -6.28 0.19 13.77
N GLN A 39 -6.92 1.36 13.77
CA GLN A 39 -8.22 1.56 13.11
C GLN A 39 -8.14 1.27 11.61
N GLU A 40 -7.06 1.69 10.94
CA GLU A 40 -6.85 1.41 9.51
C GLU A 40 -6.66 -0.09 9.24
N ALA A 41 -5.92 -0.79 10.10
CA ALA A 41 -5.83 -2.25 10.04
C ALA A 41 -7.22 -2.90 10.25
N GLU A 42 -7.99 -2.50 11.26
CA GLU A 42 -9.34 -3.03 11.47
C GLU A 42 -10.27 -2.82 10.26
N VAL A 43 -10.20 -1.65 9.62
CA VAL A 43 -10.96 -1.35 8.39
C VAL A 43 -10.55 -2.28 7.25
N ILE A 44 -9.23 -2.44 7.02
CA ILE A 44 -8.72 -3.33 5.96
C ILE A 44 -9.12 -4.78 6.24
N GLY A 45 -8.92 -5.29 7.46
CA GLY A 45 -9.32 -6.63 7.86
C GLY A 45 -10.83 -6.87 7.71
N LYS A 46 -11.66 -5.85 7.96
CA LYS A 46 -13.12 -5.97 7.82
C LYS A 46 -13.56 -6.07 6.37
N TYR A 47 -13.06 -5.20 5.49
CA TYR A 47 -13.58 -5.03 4.13
C TYR A 47 -12.77 -5.74 3.04
N CYS A 48 -11.51 -6.05 3.29
CA CYS A 48 -10.56 -6.50 2.26
C CYS A 48 -10.08 -7.94 2.43
N ARG A 49 -10.79 -8.73 3.24
CA ARG A 49 -10.56 -10.17 3.33
C ARG A 49 -10.79 -10.81 1.97
N ASP A 50 -9.77 -11.56 1.55
CA ASP A 50 -9.77 -12.33 0.30
C ASP A 50 -9.46 -13.78 0.65
N GLN A 51 -10.28 -14.71 0.19
CA GLN A 51 -10.05 -16.16 0.38
C GLN A 51 -9.76 -16.87 -0.94
N VAL A 52 -9.83 -16.15 -2.06
CA VAL A 52 -9.76 -16.70 -3.41
C VAL A 52 -8.34 -16.59 -3.94
N ASN A 53 -7.74 -15.40 -3.86
CA ASN A 53 -6.40 -15.19 -4.40
C ASN A 53 -5.32 -15.65 -3.42
N THR A 54 -4.21 -16.17 -3.96
CA THR A 54 -3.07 -16.63 -3.19
C THR A 54 -1.76 -16.06 -3.73
N HIS A 55 -0.73 -16.07 -2.89
CA HIS A 55 0.61 -15.63 -3.28
C HIS A 55 0.57 -14.23 -3.94
N CYS A 56 1.28 -14.05 -5.06
CA CYS A 56 1.36 -12.77 -5.76
C CYS A 56 0.01 -12.21 -6.22
N SER A 57 -0.94 -13.06 -6.61
CA SER A 57 -2.24 -12.60 -7.13
C SER A 57 -3.11 -11.98 -6.04
N ALA A 58 -2.88 -12.32 -4.77
CA ALA A 58 -3.58 -11.72 -3.63
C ALA A 58 -3.19 -10.25 -3.36
N GLY A 59 -2.03 -9.82 -3.85
CA GLY A 59 -1.49 -8.50 -3.49
C GLY A 59 -2.24 -7.33 -4.11
N PHE A 60 -2.56 -7.42 -5.39
CA PHE A 60 -3.20 -6.32 -6.11
C PHE A 60 -4.67 -6.11 -5.68
N PRO A 61 -5.51 -7.16 -5.55
CA PRO A 61 -6.87 -7.03 -5.01
C PRO A 61 -6.91 -6.47 -3.59
N LEU A 62 -6.01 -6.95 -2.70
CA LEU A 62 -5.91 -6.40 -1.35
C LEU A 62 -5.56 -4.92 -1.39
N PHE A 63 -4.56 -4.52 -2.19
CA PHE A 63 -4.16 -3.13 -2.31
C PHE A 63 -5.27 -2.24 -2.88
N GLN A 64 -5.97 -2.68 -3.92
CA GLN A 64 -7.13 -1.97 -4.47
C GLN A 64 -8.25 -1.79 -3.44
N CYS A 65 -8.56 -2.84 -2.68
CA CYS A 65 -9.56 -2.74 -1.62
C CYS A 65 -9.11 -1.80 -0.51
N ALA A 66 -7.84 -1.89 -0.09
CA ALA A 66 -7.29 -1.03 0.95
C ALA A 66 -7.34 0.45 0.51
N LEU A 67 -6.98 0.77 -0.74
CA LEU A 67 -7.15 2.12 -1.31
C LEU A 67 -8.61 2.59 -1.34
N LYS A 68 -9.59 1.69 -1.48
CA LYS A 68 -11.00 2.05 -1.47
C LYS A 68 -11.52 2.38 -0.08
N HIS A 69 -11.02 1.71 0.95
CA HIS A 69 -11.59 1.77 2.30
C HIS A 69 -10.73 2.54 3.33
N SER A 70 -9.41 2.63 3.13
CA SER A 70 -8.47 3.30 4.04
C SER A 70 -8.29 4.77 3.65
N LYS A 71 -8.68 5.69 4.53
CA LYS A 71 -8.46 7.13 4.32
C LYS A 71 -6.98 7.45 4.38
N MET A 72 -6.23 6.80 5.27
CA MET A 72 -4.79 6.94 5.36
C MET A 72 -4.11 6.57 4.03
N LEU A 73 -4.44 5.42 3.43
CA LEU A 73 -3.83 5.02 2.16
C LEU A 73 -4.24 5.93 1.00
N GLN A 74 -5.50 6.42 0.98
CA GLN A 74 -5.93 7.41 0.00
C GLN A 74 -5.10 8.69 0.09
N ASN A 75 -4.85 9.18 1.31
CA ASN A 75 -4.04 10.37 1.54
C ASN A 75 -2.58 10.16 1.15
N ILE A 76 -1.99 9.01 1.51
CA ILE A 76 -0.61 8.66 1.11
C ILE A 76 -0.50 8.60 -0.41
N ALA A 77 -1.42 7.90 -1.08
CA ALA A 77 -1.42 7.79 -2.53
C ALA A 77 -1.57 9.16 -3.21
N LYS A 78 -2.51 9.99 -2.73
CA LYS A 78 -2.72 11.35 -3.25
C LYS A 78 -1.47 12.21 -3.09
N ASN A 79 -0.87 12.23 -1.90
CA ASN A 79 0.31 13.03 -1.62
C ASN A 79 1.52 12.58 -2.46
N TYR A 80 1.68 11.27 -2.64
CA TYR A 80 2.72 10.73 -3.52
C TYR A 80 2.54 11.18 -4.97
N MET A 81 1.31 11.16 -5.50
CA MET A 81 1.01 11.61 -6.86
C MET A 81 1.27 13.11 -7.03
N ILE A 82 0.86 13.93 -6.06
CA ILE A 82 1.13 15.38 -6.06
C ILE A 82 2.63 15.65 -6.06
N GLN A 83 3.40 14.95 -5.21
CA GLN A 83 4.85 15.10 -5.18
C GLN A 83 5.48 14.70 -6.52
N LYS A 84 5.05 13.58 -7.12
CA LYS A 84 5.57 13.15 -8.42
C LYS A 84 5.25 14.13 -9.54
N GLN A 85 4.08 14.75 -9.50
CA GLN A 85 3.73 15.80 -10.45
C GLN A 85 4.64 17.03 -10.28
N ALA A 86 4.87 17.47 -9.04
CA ALA A 86 5.79 18.57 -8.76
C ALA A 86 7.24 18.25 -9.20
N ASP A 87 7.71 17.01 -8.98
CA ASP A 87 9.02 16.56 -9.46
C ASP A 87 9.12 16.66 -11.00
N ILE A 88 8.07 16.25 -11.71
CA ILE A 88 8.01 16.31 -13.19
C ILE A 88 7.99 17.76 -13.68
N GLU A 89 7.18 18.61 -13.07
CA GLU A 89 7.10 20.04 -13.41
C GLU A 89 8.44 20.75 -13.16
N ALA A 90 9.12 20.44 -12.06
CA ALA A 90 10.45 20.95 -11.78
C ALA A 90 11.48 20.51 -12.84
N MET A 91 11.52 19.23 -13.19
CA MET A 91 12.42 18.72 -14.26
C MET A 91 12.16 19.38 -15.61
N ASN A 92 10.89 19.58 -15.97
CA ASN A 92 10.53 20.23 -17.24
C ASN A 92 10.96 21.70 -17.25
N ASN A 93 10.79 22.42 -16.13
CA ASN A 93 11.24 23.80 -16.02
C ASN A 93 12.76 23.94 -16.11
N THR A 94 13.52 23.02 -15.49
CA THR A 94 14.98 23.02 -15.60
C THR A 94 15.43 22.72 -17.03
N ASN A 95 14.77 21.79 -17.73
CA ASN A 95 15.09 21.50 -19.14
C ASN A 95 14.83 22.70 -20.07
N LEU A 96 13.77 23.47 -19.82
CA LEU A 96 13.47 24.70 -20.57
C LEU A 96 14.50 25.81 -20.31
N GLU A 97 15.06 25.91 -19.10
CA GLU A 97 16.14 26.86 -18.81
C GLU A 97 17.41 26.51 -19.59
N TYR A 98 17.80 25.23 -19.65
CA TYR A 98 18.97 24.80 -20.43
C TYR A 98 18.78 24.93 -21.95
N GLU A 99 17.58 24.69 -22.49
CA GLU A 99 17.31 24.89 -23.93
C GLU A 99 17.34 26.37 -24.36
N ASN A 100 17.11 27.32 -23.43
CA ASN A 100 17.15 28.75 -23.73
C ASN A 100 18.53 29.39 -23.53
N ASP A 101 19.43 28.78 -22.75
CA ASP A 101 20.82 29.24 -22.56
C ASP A 101 21.79 28.79 -23.67
N ASP A 102 21.40 27.81 -24.50
CA ASP A 102 22.18 27.28 -25.62
C ASP A 102 21.88 27.96 -27.00
N ASN A 103 21.13 29.08 -27.01
CA ASN A 103 20.78 29.88 -28.21
C ASN A 103 21.33 31.32 -28.13
#